data_AF-A0A926QS03-F1
#
_entry.id   AF-A0A926QS03-F1
#
_cell.length_a   1.000
_cell.length_b   1.000
_cell.length_c   1.000
_cell.angle_alpha   90.00
_cell.angle_beta   90.00
_cell.angle_gamma   90.00
#
_symmetry.space_group_name_H-M   'P 1'
#
loop_
_entity.id
_entity.type
_entity.pdbx_description
1 polymer ?
#
loop_
_entity_poly.entity_id
_entity_poly.type
_entity_poly.pdbx_seq_one_letter_code
_entity_poly.pdbx_strand_id
1 'polypeptide(L)'
;MFDSLDEELRAGVGTWESRPGGWQTLQFDFGTWDDADLPALVEWSKAPACVTQVSDSDLALVTGLDTAGQRWQAWLNLDIAARLLAEEPEGLEDQLLWLDTPEFHDAVRHKHAELDAEIPTDAAGAVAWAAAAGIPVTPQTDRIEELLRSHETPVEDLFSTLLDELGFPPGH
;
A
#
# COMPACT_ATOMS: atom_id res chain seq x y z
N MET A 1 14.83 -11.69 19.04
CA MET A 1 14.60 -11.93 17.60
C MET A 1 13.66 -10.92 16.93
N PHE A 2 12.84 -10.18 17.68
CA PHE A 2 12.74 -8.72 17.42
C PHE A 2 13.89 -7.98 18.09
N ASP A 3 14.60 -8.62 19.04
CA ASP A 3 15.97 -8.24 19.47
C ASP A 3 17.06 -8.48 18.40
N SER A 4 16.67 -8.91 17.20
CA SER A 4 17.57 -9.01 16.05
C SER A 4 17.04 -8.28 14.82
N LEU A 5 15.97 -7.48 14.97
CA LEU A 5 15.85 -6.30 14.11
C LEU A 5 17.04 -5.43 14.51
N ASP A 6 17.79 -4.97 13.52
CA ASP A 6 18.98 -4.18 13.76
C ASP A 6 18.69 -3.09 14.79
N GLU A 7 19.65 -2.80 15.68
CA GLU A 7 19.44 -1.80 16.74
C GLU A 7 19.07 -0.43 16.12
N GLU A 8 19.52 -0.22 14.87
CA GLU A 8 19.14 0.88 13.95
C GLU A 8 17.65 0.84 13.55
N LEU A 9 17.13 -0.33 13.19
CA LEU A 9 15.75 -0.53 12.76
C LEU A 9 14.78 -0.28 13.92
N ARG A 10 15.16 -0.64 15.16
CA ARG A 10 14.41 -0.25 16.36
C ARG A 10 14.51 1.23 16.72
N ALA A 11 15.63 1.88 16.41
CA ALA A 11 15.85 3.30 16.71
C ALA A 11 15.10 4.23 15.73
N GLY A 12 14.87 3.78 14.48
CA GLY A 12 14.10 4.49 13.45
C GLY A 12 12.61 4.12 13.40
N VAL A 13 12.13 3.23 14.29
CA VAL A 13 10.69 2.94 14.41
C VAL A 13 10.02 4.02 15.23
N GLY A 14 9.30 4.91 14.54
CA GLY A 14 8.24 5.69 15.16
C GLY A 14 7.08 4.77 15.53
N THR A 15 6.58 4.88 16.76
CA THR A 15 5.23 4.36 17.04
C THR A 15 4.25 5.37 16.50
N TRP A 16 3.50 4.97 15.47
CA TRP A 16 2.33 5.72 15.03
C TRP A 16 1.20 5.51 16.04
N GLU A 17 0.12 6.29 15.91
CA GLU A 17 -1.07 6.23 16.77
C GLU A 17 -1.48 4.78 17.10
N SER A 18 -1.61 4.49 18.40
CA SER A 18 -1.96 3.15 18.86
C SER A 18 -3.43 2.88 18.58
N ARG A 19 -3.72 1.82 17.81
CA ARG A 19 -5.08 1.39 17.53
C ARG A 19 -5.60 0.48 18.66
N PRO A 20 -6.84 0.69 19.15
CA PRO A 20 -7.46 -0.19 20.16
C PRO A 20 -7.42 -1.68 19.78
N GLY A 21 -7.53 -2.58 20.77
CA GLY A 21 -7.61 -4.03 20.50
C GLY A 21 -6.28 -4.73 20.23
N GLY A 22 -5.15 -4.09 20.51
CA GLY A 22 -3.81 -4.68 20.38
C GLY A 22 -3.16 -4.47 19.01
N TRP A 23 -3.79 -3.71 18.12
CA TRP A 23 -3.22 -3.31 16.84
C TRP A 23 -2.15 -2.24 17.04
N GLN A 24 -1.04 -2.36 16.29
CA GLN A 24 0.07 -1.43 16.32
C GLN A 24 0.36 -0.96 14.89
N THR A 25 0.48 0.35 14.71
CA THR A 25 0.99 0.95 13.49
C THR A 25 2.41 1.42 13.77
N LEU A 26 3.35 0.97 12.94
CA LEU A 26 4.77 1.32 13.05
C LEU A 26 5.13 2.14 11.81
N GLN A 27 5.87 3.22 12.02
CA GLN A 27 6.45 4.02 10.94
C GLN A 27 7.95 3.78 10.91
N PHE A 28 8.48 3.53 9.72
CA PHE A 28 9.91 3.29 9.50
C PHE A 28 10.47 4.40 8.61
N ASP A 29 11.70 4.82 8.87
CA ASP A 29 12.43 5.72 8.00
C ASP A 29 12.74 5.08 6.64
N PHE A 30 13.01 5.93 5.64
CA PHE A 30 13.35 5.49 4.29
C PHE A 30 14.60 4.57 4.29
N GLY A 31 14.50 3.45 3.56
CA GLY A 31 15.58 2.47 3.42
C GLY A 31 15.73 1.50 4.60
N THR A 32 14.85 1.59 5.60
CA THR A 32 14.88 0.70 6.79
C THR A 32 13.93 -0.50 6.67
N TRP A 33 13.07 -0.54 5.65
CA TRP A 33 12.11 -1.64 5.40
C TRP A 33 12.17 -2.10 3.94
N ASP A 34 12.22 -3.41 3.71
CA ASP A 34 12.06 -4.04 2.39
C ASP A 34 10.77 -4.88 2.34
N ASP A 35 10.18 -5.04 1.16
CA ASP A 35 9.04 -5.93 0.95
C ASP A 35 9.33 -7.38 1.40
N ALA A 36 10.60 -7.81 1.31
CA ALA A 36 11.07 -9.10 1.79
C ALA A 36 10.96 -9.28 3.33
N ASP A 37 10.78 -8.20 4.09
CA ASP A 37 10.65 -8.25 5.56
C ASP A 37 9.21 -8.56 6.01
N LEU A 38 8.20 -8.36 5.15
CA LEU A 38 6.80 -8.57 5.49
C LEU A 38 6.48 -10.02 5.92
N PRO A 39 6.99 -11.07 5.24
CA PRO A 39 6.83 -12.46 5.72
C PRO A 39 7.43 -12.70 7.10
N ALA A 40 8.59 -12.10 7.40
CA ALA A 40 9.24 -12.25 8.71
C ALA A 40 8.40 -11.59 9.83
N LEU A 41 7.76 -10.45 9.54
CA LEU A 41 6.83 -9.81 10.46
C LEU A 41 5.61 -10.68 10.76
N VAL A 42 4.97 -11.26 9.73
CA VAL A 42 3.83 -12.18 9.89
C VAL A 42 4.24 -13.44 10.65
N GLU A 43 5.40 -14.01 10.32
CA GLU A 43 5.92 -15.19 11.02
C GLU A 43 6.15 -14.91 12.50
N TRP A 44 6.69 -13.75 12.84
CA TRP A 44 6.94 -13.39 14.24
C TRP A 44 5.66 -13.06 15.00
N SER A 45 4.81 -12.20 14.43
CA SER A 45 3.58 -11.72 15.09
C SER A 45 2.52 -12.82 15.20
N LYS A 46 2.60 -13.84 14.32
CA LYS A 46 1.57 -14.85 14.11
C LYS A 46 0.21 -14.23 13.75
N ALA A 47 0.23 -13.04 13.17
CA ALA A 47 -0.93 -12.27 12.76
C ALA A 47 -0.71 -11.71 11.34
N PRO A 48 -1.78 -11.48 10.56
CA PRO A 48 -1.66 -10.77 9.29
C PRO A 48 -1.05 -9.39 9.47
N ALA A 49 -0.24 -8.97 8.50
CA ALA A 49 0.42 -7.69 8.50
C ALA A 49 0.15 -6.95 7.18
N CYS A 50 0.18 -5.62 7.24
CA CYS A 50 0.07 -4.75 6.09
C CYS A 50 1.13 -3.65 6.20
N VAL A 51 1.73 -3.31 5.06
CA VAL A 51 2.68 -2.21 4.94
C VAL A 51 2.23 -1.27 3.83
N THR A 52 2.47 0.02 4.02
CA THR A 52 2.33 1.04 2.98
C THR A 52 3.71 1.63 2.70
N GLN A 53 4.14 1.61 1.44
CA GLN A 53 5.36 2.26 0.99
C GLN A 53 4.99 3.60 0.37
N VAL A 54 5.27 4.69 1.08
CA VAL A 54 4.89 6.04 0.68
C VAL A 54 6.06 6.73 -0.02
N SER A 55 5.79 7.39 -1.15
CA SER A 55 6.72 8.22 -1.89
C SER A 55 6.17 9.64 -2.00
N ASP A 56 6.96 10.60 -1.48
CA ASP A 56 6.67 12.04 -1.47
C ASP A 56 5.27 12.43 -0.93
N SER A 57 4.63 11.58 -0.12
CA SER A 57 3.26 11.73 0.43
C SER A 57 2.14 11.79 -0.62
N ASP A 58 2.45 11.57 -1.90
CA ASP A 58 1.48 11.66 -3.00
C ASP A 58 1.20 10.29 -3.66
N LEU A 59 2.04 9.28 -3.43
CA LEU A 59 1.90 7.93 -3.98
C LEU A 59 2.18 6.89 -2.89
N ALA A 60 1.39 5.81 -2.86
CA ALA A 60 1.74 4.66 -2.03
C ALA A 60 1.43 3.32 -2.70
N LEU A 61 2.29 2.32 -2.42
CA LEU A 61 1.98 0.91 -2.67
C LEU A 61 1.64 0.25 -1.34
N VAL A 62 0.41 -0.24 -1.22
CA VAL A 62 -0.05 -1.01 -0.07
C VAL A 62 0.14 -2.49 -0.35
N THR A 63 0.67 -3.22 0.62
CA THR A 63 0.86 -4.67 0.54
C THR A 63 0.39 -5.30 1.84
N GLY A 64 -0.58 -6.22 1.76
CA GLY A 64 -0.99 -7.05 2.89
C GLY A 64 -0.64 -8.52 2.69
N LEU A 65 -0.28 -9.17 3.79
CA LEU A 65 0.06 -10.59 3.85
C LEU A 65 -0.65 -11.23 5.04
N ASP A 66 -1.35 -12.33 4.80
CA ASP A 66 -1.97 -13.12 5.86
C ASP A 66 -1.05 -14.25 6.37
N THR A 67 -1.48 -14.93 7.43
CA THR A 67 -0.73 -16.05 8.02
C THR A 67 -0.72 -17.32 7.16
N ALA A 68 -1.58 -17.41 6.14
CA ALA A 68 -1.60 -18.49 5.17
C ALA A 68 -0.70 -18.22 3.96
N GLY A 69 -0.07 -17.04 3.89
CA GLY A 69 0.78 -16.59 2.79
C GLY A 69 0.00 -15.99 1.62
N GLN A 70 -1.29 -15.71 1.78
CA GLN A 70 -2.04 -14.95 0.77
C GLN A 70 -1.66 -13.48 0.84
N ARG A 71 -1.30 -12.95 -0.32
CA ARG A 71 -0.83 -11.58 -0.51
C ARG A 71 -1.80 -10.82 -1.39
N TRP A 72 -2.03 -9.55 -1.08
CA TRP A 72 -2.69 -8.59 -1.95
C TRP A 72 -1.86 -7.31 -2.01
N GLN A 73 -2.03 -6.55 -3.08
CA GLN A 73 -1.38 -5.26 -3.27
C GLN A 73 -2.34 -4.30 -3.94
N ALA A 74 -2.18 -3.00 -3.66
CA ALA A 74 -2.94 -1.96 -4.34
C ALA A 74 -2.16 -0.64 -4.32
N TRP A 75 -2.31 0.16 -5.38
CA TRP A 75 -1.79 1.52 -5.42
C TRP A 75 -2.80 2.49 -4.81
N LEU A 76 -2.30 3.47 -4.06
CA LEU A 76 -3.04 4.69 -3.70
C LEU A 76 -2.53 5.82 -4.58
N ASN A 77 -3.47 6.56 -5.18
CA ASN A 77 -3.24 7.57 -6.22
C ASN A 77 -2.78 6.98 -7.57
N LEU A 78 -3.74 6.45 -8.33
CA LEU A 78 -3.50 5.80 -9.63
C LEU A 78 -2.93 6.74 -10.69
N ASP A 79 -3.20 8.06 -10.61
CA ASP A 79 -2.64 9.02 -11.58
C ASP A 79 -1.11 9.05 -11.51
N ILE A 80 -0.58 9.11 -10.29
CA ILE A 80 0.87 9.14 -10.07
C ILE A 80 1.47 7.75 -10.31
N ALA A 81 0.79 6.69 -9.88
CA ALA A 81 1.23 5.31 -10.15
C ALA A 81 1.31 5.04 -11.66
N ALA A 82 0.31 5.45 -12.43
CA ALA A 82 0.28 5.28 -13.87
C ALA A 82 1.38 6.08 -14.57
N ARG A 83 1.70 7.29 -14.07
CA ARG A 83 2.80 8.10 -14.56
C ARG A 83 4.16 7.43 -14.34
N LEU A 84 4.36 6.85 -13.16
CA LEU A 84 5.58 6.16 -12.78
C LEU A 84 5.77 4.84 -13.54
N LEU A 85 4.68 4.11 -13.79
CA LEU A 85 4.69 2.78 -14.37
C LEU A 85 4.45 2.75 -15.88
N ALA A 86 4.26 3.91 -16.53
CA ALA A 86 4.06 4.00 -17.96
C ALA A 86 5.23 3.34 -18.71
N GLU A 87 4.91 2.47 -19.67
CA GLU A 87 5.92 1.71 -20.40
C GLU A 87 6.73 2.64 -21.31
N GLU A 88 8.03 2.69 -21.07
CA GLU A 88 8.95 3.53 -21.82
C GLU A 88 9.23 2.93 -23.21
N PRO A 89 9.27 3.75 -24.27
CA PRO A 89 9.61 3.29 -25.61
C PRO A 89 11.02 2.68 -25.66
N GLU A 90 11.16 1.55 -26.36
CA GLU A 90 12.48 0.96 -26.60
C GLU A 90 13.41 1.93 -27.34
N GLY A 91 14.65 2.06 -26.86
CA GLY A 91 15.68 2.87 -27.51
C GLY A 91 15.61 4.37 -27.19
N LEU A 92 14.85 4.76 -26.17
CA LEU A 92 14.90 6.11 -25.64
C LEU A 92 16.27 6.38 -24.99
N GLU A 93 16.91 7.50 -25.37
CA GLU A 93 18.23 7.86 -24.83
C GLU A 93 18.12 8.61 -23.49
N ASP A 94 17.04 9.36 -23.28
CA ASP A 94 16.78 10.14 -22.07
C ASP A 94 15.26 10.24 -21.82
N GLN A 95 14.82 9.76 -20.65
CA GLN A 95 13.44 9.80 -20.22
C GLN A 95 12.85 11.21 -20.21
N LEU A 96 13.67 12.23 -19.88
CA LEU A 96 13.22 13.62 -19.84
C LEU A 96 12.78 14.15 -21.20
N LEU A 97 13.25 13.57 -22.30
CA LEU A 97 12.83 13.92 -23.67
C LEU A 97 11.46 13.33 -24.04
N TRP A 98 11.02 12.31 -23.31
CA TRP A 98 9.74 11.66 -23.51
C TRP A 98 8.64 12.25 -22.61
N LEU A 99 9.00 12.75 -21.42
CA LEU A 99 8.08 13.49 -20.56
C LEU A 99 7.42 14.64 -21.34
N ASP A 100 6.13 14.85 -21.13
CA ASP A 100 5.27 15.84 -21.79
C ASP A 100 4.97 15.60 -23.29
N THR A 101 5.43 14.49 -23.88
CA THR A 101 5.02 14.10 -25.24
C THR A 101 3.59 13.53 -25.28
N PRO A 102 2.88 13.61 -26.42
CA PRO A 102 1.60 12.90 -26.61
C PRO A 102 1.73 11.39 -26.35
N GLU A 103 2.81 10.78 -26.80
CA GLU A 103 3.08 9.35 -26.63
C GLU A 103 3.18 8.98 -25.15
N PHE A 104 3.83 9.81 -24.34
CA PHE A 104 3.86 9.65 -22.89
C PHE A 104 2.46 9.74 -22.29
N HIS A 105 1.68 10.77 -22.64
CA HIS A 105 0.31 10.89 -22.13
C HIS A 105 -0.58 9.71 -22.53
N ASP A 106 -0.36 9.13 -23.71
CA ASP A 106 -1.07 7.94 -24.18
C ASP A 106 -0.68 6.70 -23.37
N ALA A 107 0.61 6.51 -23.10
CA ALA A 107 1.13 5.44 -22.25
C ALA A 107 0.61 5.55 -20.80
N VAL A 108 0.58 6.75 -20.23
CA VAL A 108 0.01 7.01 -18.90
C VAL A 108 -1.48 6.66 -18.86
N ARG A 109 -2.27 7.10 -19.86
CA ARG A 109 -3.70 6.76 -19.91
C ARG A 109 -3.92 5.25 -20.06
N HIS A 110 -3.08 4.58 -20.83
CA HIS A 110 -3.14 3.13 -20.97
C HIS A 110 -2.83 2.45 -19.63
N LYS A 111 -1.74 2.82 -18.98
CA LYS A 111 -1.35 2.27 -17.67
C LYS A 111 -2.40 2.53 -16.59
N HIS A 112 -2.98 3.73 -16.56
CA HIS A 112 -4.06 4.05 -15.64
C HIS A 112 -5.27 3.12 -15.86
N ALA A 113 -5.66 2.87 -17.11
CA ALA A 113 -6.78 1.97 -17.40
C ALA A 113 -6.49 0.51 -16.99
N GLU A 114 -5.24 0.07 -17.09
CA GLU A 114 -4.82 -1.24 -16.58
C GLU A 114 -4.92 -1.31 -15.05
N LEU A 115 -4.39 -0.30 -14.35
CA LEU A 115 -4.46 -0.24 -12.88
C LEU A 115 -5.91 -0.16 -12.38
N ASP A 116 -6.77 0.64 -13.01
CA ASP A 116 -8.18 0.76 -12.65
C ASP A 116 -8.96 -0.55 -12.86
N ALA A 117 -8.56 -1.36 -13.85
CA ALA A 117 -9.16 -2.66 -14.11
C ALA A 117 -8.82 -3.72 -13.04
N GLU A 118 -7.71 -3.56 -12.32
CA GLU A 118 -7.31 -4.46 -11.23
C GLU A 118 -7.99 -4.10 -9.89
N ILE A 119 -8.53 -2.88 -9.74
CA ILE A 119 -9.16 -2.41 -8.49
C ILE A 119 -10.19 -3.38 -7.89
N PRO A 120 -11.11 -4.01 -8.66
CA PRO A 120 -12.05 -4.97 -8.08
C PRO A 120 -11.35 -6.19 -7.45
N THR A 121 -10.26 -6.67 -8.06
CA THR A 121 -9.45 -7.78 -7.54
C THR A 121 -8.69 -7.34 -6.29
N ASP A 122 -8.07 -6.16 -6.33
CA ASP A 122 -7.30 -5.60 -5.22
C ASP A 122 -8.19 -5.32 -4.00
N ALA A 123 -9.36 -4.74 -4.21
CA ALA A 123 -10.36 -4.51 -3.16
C ALA A 123 -10.83 -5.83 -2.55
N ALA A 124 -11.12 -6.85 -3.37
CA ALA A 124 -11.49 -8.18 -2.87
C ALA A 124 -10.36 -8.81 -2.05
N GLY A 125 -9.10 -8.65 -2.47
CA GLY A 125 -7.91 -9.11 -1.75
C GLY A 125 -7.77 -8.43 -0.39
N ALA A 126 -7.94 -7.11 -0.34
CA ALA A 126 -7.89 -6.33 0.89
C ALA A 126 -8.99 -6.77 1.89
N VAL A 127 -10.21 -6.98 1.41
CA VAL A 127 -11.33 -7.48 2.24
C VAL A 127 -11.08 -8.90 2.75
N ALA A 128 -10.57 -9.80 1.89
CA ALA A 128 -10.22 -11.15 2.29
C ALA A 128 -9.11 -11.16 3.36
N TRP A 129 -8.10 -10.31 3.20
CA TRP A 129 -7.04 -10.12 4.19
C TRP A 129 -7.57 -9.59 5.52
N ALA A 130 -8.45 -8.59 5.52
CA ALA A 130 -9.07 -8.07 6.73
C ALA A 130 -9.90 -9.15 7.45
N ALA A 131 -10.62 -10.00 6.71
CA ALA A 131 -11.32 -11.14 7.28
C ALA A 131 -10.35 -12.16 7.91
N ALA A 132 -9.22 -12.45 7.25
CA ALA A 132 -8.17 -13.31 7.80
C ALA A 132 -7.50 -12.72 9.06
N ALA A 133 -7.47 -11.39 9.17
CA ALA A 133 -7.04 -10.66 10.37
C ALA A 133 -8.03 -10.74 11.54
N GLY A 134 -9.18 -11.40 11.36
CA GLY A 134 -10.18 -11.59 12.40
C GLY A 134 -11.00 -10.33 12.68
N ILE A 135 -11.06 -9.40 11.71
CA ILE A 135 -11.87 -8.19 11.85
C ILE A 135 -13.36 -8.57 11.87
N PRO A 136 -14.11 -8.14 12.91
CA PRO A 136 -15.50 -8.58 13.12
C PRO A 136 -16.50 -7.88 12.19
N VAL A 137 -16.10 -6.77 11.57
CA VAL A 137 -16.90 -6.02 10.60
C VAL A 137 -16.67 -6.61 9.22
N THR A 138 -17.73 -6.78 8.43
CA THR A 138 -17.61 -7.11 7.02
C THR A 138 -17.40 -5.80 6.24
N PRO A 139 -16.21 -5.55 5.66
CA PRO A 139 -15.97 -4.36 4.85
C PRO A 139 -16.88 -4.35 3.61
N GLN A 140 -17.20 -3.17 3.12
CA GLN A 140 -17.95 -3.00 1.87
C GLN A 140 -16.95 -2.89 0.72
N THR A 141 -16.87 -3.91 -0.13
CA THR A 141 -15.94 -3.93 -1.29
C THR A 141 -16.09 -2.67 -2.16
N ASP A 142 -17.33 -2.24 -2.45
CA ASP A 142 -17.59 -1.02 -3.24
C ASP A 142 -16.96 0.25 -2.62
N ARG A 143 -16.88 0.35 -1.28
CA ARG A 143 -16.24 1.47 -0.59
C ARG A 143 -14.73 1.42 -0.69
N ILE A 144 -14.15 0.22 -0.58
CA ILE A 144 -12.73 0.00 -0.80
C ILE A 144 -12.35 0.36 -2.23
N GLU A 145 -13.16 -0.06 -3.20
CA GLU A 145 -12.99 0.31 -4.61
C GLU A 145 -13.06 1.83 -4.84
N GLU A 146 -14.04 2.52 -4.26
CA GLU A 146 -14.14 3.99 -4.32
C GLU A 146 -12.88 4.65 -3.73
N LEU A 147 -12.36 4.12 -2.63
CA LEU A 147 -11.17 4.65 -1.97
C LEU A 147 -9.89 4.40 -2.77
N LEU A 148 -9.74 3.21 -3.37
CA LEU A 148 -8.60 2.91 -4.24
C LEU A 148 -8.58 3.79 -5.50
N ARG A 149 -9.76 4.26 -5.97
CA ARG A 149 -9.87 5.27 -7.04
C ARG A 149 -9.66 6.71 -6.59
N SER A 150 -9.44 6.94 -5.29
CA SER A 150 -9.26 8.29 -4.77
C SER A 150 -7.92 8.90 -5.20
N HIS A 151 -7.93 10.23 -5.34
CA HIS A 151 -6.77 11.07 -5.64
C HIS A 151 -6.44 12.01 -4.47
N GLU A 152 -7.05 11.78 -3.30
CA GLU A 152 -6.80 12.62 -2.12
C GLU A 152 -5.36 12.47 -1.62
N THR A 153 -4.80 13.57 -1.15
CA THR A 153 -3.48 13.60 -0.52
C THR A 153 -3.59 14.28 0.85
N PRO A 154 -2.71 13.93 1.82
CA PRO A 154 -1.61 12.98 1.71
C PRO A 154 -2.07 11.50 1.65
N VAL A 155 -1.32 10.62 0.95
CA VAL A 155 -1.70 9.20 0.80
C VAL A 155 -1.64 8.42 2.12
N GLU A 156 -0.96 8.94 3.13
CA GLU A 156 -0.98 8.44 4.50
C GLU A 156 -2.38 8.49 5.10
N ASP A 157 -3.12 9.57 4.83
CA ASP A 157 -4.50 9.73 5.29
C ASP A 157 -5.43 8.76 4.53
N LEU A 158 -5.19 8.57 3.22
CA LEU A 158 -5.87 7.54 2.43
C LEU A 158 -5.61 6.14 2.97
N PHE A 159 -4.36 5.82 3.34
CA PHE A 159 -4.02 4.55 3.94
C PHE A 159 -4.69 4.35 5.30
N SER A 160 -4.72 5.38 6.15
CA SER A 160 -5.44 5.31 7.42
C SER A 160 -6.93 5.07 7.21
N THR A 161 -7.54 5.77 6.25
CA THR A 161 -8.95 5.62 5.88
C THR A 161 -9.24 4.23 5.29
N LEU A 162 -8.31 3.68 4.49
CA LEU A 162 -8.41 2.31 3.98
C LEU A 162 -8.50 1.30 5.13
N LEU A 163 -7.62 1.42 6.14
CA LEU A 163 -7.65 0.54 7.31
C LEU A 163 -8.98 0.68 8.09
N ASP A 164 -9.48 1.90 8.23
CA ASP A 164 -10.75 2.17 8.92
C ASP A 164 -11.94 1.55 8.18
N GLU A 165 -12.01 1.68 6.85
CA GLU A 165 -13.03 1.05 6.00
C GLU A 165 -12.91 -0.48 5.97
N LEU A 166 -11.70 -1.02 6.11
CA LEU A 166 -11.46 -2.45 6.33
C LEU A 166 -11.87 -2.93 7.73
N GLY A 167 -12.34 -2.02 8.59
CA GLY A 167 -12.89 -2.33 9.91
C GLY A 167 -11.83 -2.40 11.02
N PHE A 168 -10.60 -1.95 10.77
CA PHE A 168 -9.62 -1.75 11.82
C PHE A 168 -10.06 -0.58 12.69
N PRO A 169 -9.83 -0.65 14.02
CA PRO A 169 -10.24 0.43 14.90
C PRO A 169 -9.45 1.70 14.56
N PRO A 170 -10.10 2.88 14.58
CA PRO A 170 -9.49 4.13 14.13
C PRO A 170 -8.25 4.48 14.97
N GLY A 171 -7.25 5.05 14.30
CA GLY A 171 -6.14 5.75 14.95
C GLY A 171 -6.67 6.93 15.78
N HIS A 172 -5.97 7.28 16.88
CA HIS A 172 -6.29 8.40 17.76
C HIS A 172 -5.07 9.27 18.01
#